data_AF-A0A948VQ20-F1
#
_entry.id   AF-A0A948VQ20-F1
#
_cell.length_a   1.000
_cell.length_b   1.000
_cell.length_c   1.000
_cell.angle_alpha   90.00
_cell.angle_beta   90.00
_cell.angle_gamma   90.00
#
_symmetry.space_group_name_H-M   'P 1'
#
loop_
_entity.id
_entity.type
_entity.pdbx_description
1 polymer ?
#
loop_
_entity_poly.entity_id
_entity_poly.type
_entity_poly.pdbx_seq_one_letter_code
_entity_poly.pdbx_strand_id
1 'polypeptide(L)'
;MLIIFIAMAAILRFYYITRLEFFTYDQARDALFVKRMIVDRQWRLLGTQTSLPGMYLPPFYFYTIAPVLWLFKLNPAGIDIYSAFIGVLTVPLAFYVANKLFGRPAGVFSAGLFAVSPIVVELTRRAWNCNTMPFYILLAFYFVYRYFKEKRLKDYLLAFVFYGYCLSLHFGAWTLMPLFVFIWAYSLTKKGQIKFKNSLLAILILFFFVSPLLIFELRHNFFLFSQAKMFFFDGGYIGPAAGNFFESFVSSLLSIFTIIVSGKIDVGYGAPLEFSGKLKDFFVPYQQISVVAQKPFSLTYQWWGLGIFILIFFYSIYKFYNFYKNYK
;
A
#
# COMPACT_ATOMS: atom_id res chain seq x y z
N MET A 1 2.12 -2.96 26.43
CA MET A 1 2.83 -2.26 25.32
C MET A 1 2.04 -2.25 24.01
N LEU A 2 1.65 -3.39 23.41
CA LEU A 2 0.87 -3.36 22.17
C LEU A 2 -0.47 -2.59 22.31
N ILE A 3 -1.16 -2.77 23.43
CA ILE A 3 -2.38 -2.00 23.76
C ILE A 3 -2.11 -0.48 23.75
N ILE A 4 -0.94 -0.04 24.22
CA ILE A 4 -0.54 1.37 24.21
C ILE A 4 -0.39 1.85 22.77
N PHE A 5 0.27 1.10 21.90
CA PHE A 5 0.38 1.46 20.48
C PHE A 5 -0.97 1.49 19.78
N ILE A 6 -1.88 0.56 20.07
CA ILE A 6 -3.24 0.58 19.52
C ILE A 6 -4.00 1.82 20.00
N ALA A 7 -3.92 2.14 21.30
CA ALA A 7 -4.55 3.32 21.87
C ALA A 7 -3.99 4.62 21.26
N MET A 8 -2.68 4.75 21.17
CA MET A 8 -2.01 5.88 20.52
C MET A 8 -2.42 5.99 19.05
N ALA A 9 -2.42 4.87 18.30
CA ALA A 9 -2.82 4.86 16.91
C ALA A 9 -4.27 5.29 16.72
N ALA A 10 -5.17 4.87 17.61
CA ALA A 10 -6.57 5.28 17.59
C ALA A 10 -6.73 6.76 17.91
N ILE A 11 -6.11 7.26 18.98
CA ILE A 11 -6.14 8.69 19.34
C ILE A 11 -5.62 9.52 18.17
N LEU A 12 -4.41 9.22 17.68
CA LEU A 12 -3.77 9.99 16.61
C LEU A 12 -4.54 9.97 15.30
N ARG A 13 -5.34 8.93 15.00
CA ARG A 13 -6.11 8.84 13.74
C ARG A 13 -7.54 9.36 13.85
N PHE A 14 -8.20 9.18 14.99
CA PHE A 14 -9.59 9.60 15.16
C PHE A 14 -9.75 11.01 15.75
N TYR A 15 -8.69 11.58 16.34
CA TYR A 15 -8.73 12.94 16.89
C TYR A 15 -9.10 13.95 15.79
N TYR A 16 -10.26 14.61 15.93
CA TYR A 16 -10.83 15.55 14.95
C TYR A 16 -11.03 15.02 13.52
N ILE A 17 -11.21 13.71 13.33
CA ILE A 17 -11.38 13.13 11.99
C ILE A 17 -12.62 13.64 11.24
N THR A 18 -13.65 14.10 11.95
CA THR A 18 -14.89 14.62 11.35
C THR A 18 -14.80 16.09 10.96
N ARG A 19 -13.73 16.78 11.35
CA ARG A 19 -13.47 18.14 10.88
C ARG A 19 -12.92 18.00 9.46
N LEU A 20 -13.78 18.20 8.47
CA LEU A 20 -13.45 18.17 7.04
C LEU A 20 -12.49 19.32 6.62
N GLU A 21 -11.64 19.79 7.55
CA GLU A 21 -10.64 20.83 7.36
C GLU A 21 -9.63 20.45 6.26
N PHE A 22 -9.42 19.15 6.04
CA PHE A 22 -8.67 18.60 4.92
C PHE A 22 -9.50 17.54 4.17
N PHE A 23 -10.38 18.00 3.28
CA PHE A 23 -11.18 17.15 2.38
C PHE A 23 -10.77 17.40 0.92
N THR A 24 -10.20 16.39 0.28
CA THR A 24 -9.63 16.50 -1.07
C THR A 24 -10.64 16.22 -2.17
N TYR A 25 -10.26 16.57 -3.39
CA TYR A 25 -10.98 16.18 -4.61
C TYR A 25 -11.19 14.66 -4.71
N ASP A 26 -10.20 13.85 -4.33
CA ASP A 26 -10.29 12.40 -4.37
C ASP A 26 -11.37 11.86 -3.42
N GLN A 27 -11.41 12.36 -2.18
CA GLN A 27 -12.43 11.97 -1.20
C GLN A 27 -13.83 12.40 -1.65
N ALA A 28 -13.95 13.61 -2.21
CA ALA A 28 -15.20 14.14 -2.75
C ALA A 28 -15.71 13.29 -3.93
N ARG A 29 -14.83 12.97 -4.88
CA ARG A 29 -15.13 12.12 -6.04
C ARG A 29 -15.60 10.74 -5.59
N ASP A 30 -14.85 10.10 -4.70
CA ASP A 30 -15.12 8.73 -4.27
C ASP A 30 -16.44 8.66 -3.50
N ALA A 31 -16.67 9.60 -2.56
CA ALA A 31 -17.94 9.70 -1.84
C ALA A 31 -19.13 9.96 -2.79
N LEU A 32 -18.98 10.84 -3.79
CA LEU A 32 -20.02 11.10 -4.77
C LEU A 32 -20.33 9.87 -5.62
N PHE A 33 -19.31 9.14 -6.07
CA PHE A 33 -19.51 7.94 -6.86
C PHE A 33 -20.23 6.84 -6.09
N VAL A 34 -19.85 6.66 -4.83
CA VAL A 34 -20.49 5.71 -3.93
C VAL A 34 -21.91 6.15 -3.57
N LYS A 35 -22.16 7.45 -3.38
CA LYS A 35 -23.51 7.99 -3.22
C LYS A 35 -24.40 7.61 -4.42
N ARG A 36 -23.91 7.77 -5.66
CA ARG A 36 -24.67 7.38 -6.86
C ARG A 36 -24.94 5.87 -6.93
N MET A 37 -24.00 5.04 -6.44
CA MET A 37 -24.23 3.60 -6.34
C MET A 37 -25.35 3.26 -5.35
N ILE A 38 -25.40 3.96 -4.21
CA ILE A 38 -26.38 3.71 -3.15
C ILE A 38 -27.77 4.28 -3.51
N VAL A 39 -27.82 5.55 -3.91
CA VAL A 39 -29.05 6.31 -4.14
C VAL A 39 -29.61 6.03 -5.53
N ASP A 40 -28.78 6.24 -6.56
CA ASP A 40 -29.21 6.16 -7.96
C ASP A 40 -29.10 4.75 -8.54
N ARG A 41 -28.62 3.79 -7.74
CA ARG A 41 -28.39 2.38 -8.13
C ARG A 41 -27.43 2.22 -9.31
N GLN A 42 -26.55 3.21 -9.51
CA GLN A 42 -25.56 3.23 -10.60
C GLN A 42 -24.29 2.47 -10.21
N TRP A 43 -24.33 1.14 -10.30
CA TRP A 43 -23.16 0.30 -10.08
C TRP A 43 -22.08 0.55 -11.14
N ARG A 44 -20.84 0.65 -10.69
CA ARG A 44 -19.70 0.98 -11.55
C ARG A 44 -18.80 -0.22 -11.78
N LEU A 45 -18.40 -0.41 -13.03
CA LEU A 45 -17.34 -1.35 -13.40
C LEU A 45 -15.94 -0.74 -13.27
N LEU A 46 -15.84 0.58 -13.15
CA LEU A 46 -14.60 1.33 -13.01
C LEU A 46 -14.46 1.89 -11.59
N GLY A 47 -13.28 1.73 -11.02
CA GLY A 47 -12.85 2.34 -9.77
C GLY A 47 -12.20 3.70 -9.97
N THR A 48 -11.27 4.03 -9.08
CA THR A 48 -10.53 5.29 -9.11
C THR A 48 -9.70 5.41 -10.40
N GLN A 49 -9.83 6.57 -11.06
CA GLN A 49 -8.94 6.95 -12.16
C GLN A 49 -7.59 7.40 -11.60
N THR A 50 -6.49 7.01 -12.24
CA THR A 50 -5.17 7.54 -11.88
C THR A 50 -4.95 8.92 -12.49
N SER A 51 -3.79 9.52 -12.21
CA SER A 51 -3.34 10.74 -12.88
C SER A 51 -3.15 10.56 -14.40
N LEU A 52 -3.22 9.33 -14.91
CA LEU A 52 -3.12 9.02 -16.34
C LEU A 52 -4.52 8.92 -16.95
N PRO A 53 -4.83 9.74 -17.97
CA PRO A 53 -6.10 9.65 -18.69
C PRO A 53 -6.35 8.24 -19.24
N GLY A 54 -7.55 7.70 -18.99
CA GLY A 54 -7.92 6.36 -19.47
C GLY A 54 -7.38 5.20 -18.63
N MET A 55 -6.67 5.44 -17.53
CA MET A 55 -6.18 4.40 -16.64
C MET A 55 -7.04 4.34 -15.37
N TYR A 56 -7.78 3.25 -15.21
CA TYR A 56 -8.70 3.02 -14.10
C TYR A 56 -8.33 1.77 -13.31
N LEU A 57 -8.54 1.83 -12.00
CA LEU A 57 -8.47 0.67 -11.12
C LEU A 57 -9.81 -0.10 -11.13
N PRO A 58 -9.82 -1.38 -10.75
CA PRO A 58 -11.07 -2.09 -10.47
C PRO A 58 -11.89 -1.43 -9.34
N PRO A 59 -13.22 -1.58 -9.32
CA PRO A 59 -14.15 -0.80 -8.46
C PRO A 59 -14.26 -1.31 -7.02
N PHE A 60 -13.49 -2.31 -6.61
CA PHE A 60 -13.67 -2.98 -5.32
C PHE A 60 -13.40 -2.08 -4.11
N TYR A 61 -12.59 -1.02 -4.26
CA TYR A 61 -12.48 0.01 -3.22
C TYR A 61 -13.84 0.68 -2.97
N PHE A 62 -14.54 1.11 -4.03
CA PHE A 62 -15.88 1.71 -3.94
C PHE A 62 -16.90 0.74 -3.34
N TYR A 63 -16.83 -0.54 -3.69
CA TYR A 63 -17.68 -1.56 -3.10
C TYR A 63 -17.45 -1.73 -1.60
N THR A 64 -16.22 -1.53 -1.14
CA THR A 64 -15.86 -1.65 0.27
C THR A 64 -16.31 -0.43 1.07
N ILE A 65 -16.17 0.77 0.51
CA ILE A 65 -16.60 2.01 1.18
C ILE A 65 -18.11 2.28 1.04
N ALA A 66 -18.82 1.60 0.14
CA ALA A 66 -20.28 1.71 0.00
C ALA A 66 -21.08 1.37 1.26
N PRO A 67 -20.93 0.19 1.89
CA PRO A 67 -21.65 -0.12 3.13
C PRO A 67 -21.26 0.83 4.27
N VAL A 68 -20.00 1.31 4.28
CA VAL A 68 -19.55 2.32 5.25
C VAL A 68 -20.31 3.62 5.04
N LEU A 69 -20.29 4.19 3.84
CA LEU A 69 -20.94 5.47 3.57
C LEU A 69 -22.46 5.39 3.79
N TRP A 70 -23.08 4.24 3.50
CA TRP A 70 -24.48 3.97 3.84
C TRP A 70 -24.73 3.99 5.35
N LEU A 71 -23.90 3.30 6.15
CA LEU A 71 -23.99 3.28 7.62
C LEU A 71 -23.87 4.69 8.23
N PHE A 72 -23.01 5.52 7.64
CA PHE A 72 -22.81 6.91 8.05
C PHE A 72 -23.82 7.90 7.42
N LYS A 73 -24.95 7.41 6.89
CA LYS A 73 -26.03 8.22 6.30
C LYS A 73 -25.53 9.19 5.23
N LEU A 74 -24.62 8.71 4.38
CA LEU A 74 -23.97 9.46 3.31
C LEU A 74 -23.07 10.62 3.76
N ASN A 75 -22.71 10.68 5.05
CA ASN A 75 -21.70 11.61 5.53
C ASN A 75 -20.30 11.18 5.03
N PRO A 76 -19.59 12.01 4.25
CA PRO A 76 -18.28 11.64 3.70
C PRO A 76 -17.21 11.42 4.77
N ALA A 77 -17.36 11.91 5.99
CA ALA A 77 -16.44 11.56 7.08
C ALA A 77 -16.42 10.05 7.38
N GLY A 78 -17.48 9.31 7.02
CA GLY A 78 -17.54 7.86 7.20
C GLY A 78 -16.43 7.10 6.47
N ILE A 79 -16.03 7.53 5.27
CA ILE A 79 -14.97 6.85 4.50
C ILE A 79 -13.58 7.10 5.12
N ASP A 80 -13.38 8.26 5.76
CA ASP A 80 -12.15 8.57 6.50
C ASP A 80 -12.07 7.74 7.77
N ILE A 81 -13.19 7.61 8.49
CA ILE A 81 -13.30 6.72 9.67
C ILE A 81 -12.95 5.28 9.30
N TYR A 82 -13.39 4.79 8.13
CA TYR A 82 -12.98 3.49 7.63
C TYR A 82 -11.47 3.40 7.38
N SER A 83 -10.88 4.38 6.69
CA SER A 83 -9.42 4.41 6.44
C SER A 83 -8.62 4.41 7.75
N ALA A 84 -9.02 5.26 8.70
CA ALA A 84 -8.44 5.35 10.04
C ALA A 84 -8.55 4.05 10.81
N PHE A 85 -9.71 3.39 10.75
CA PHE A 85 -9.93 2.09 11.37
C PHE A 85 -9.00 1.01 10.81
N ILE A 86 -8.86 0.92 9.48
CA ILE A 86 -7.91 0.02 8.84
C ILE A 86 -6.46 0.36 9.24
N GLY A 87 -6.13 1.65 9.35
CA GLY A 87 -4.85 2.12 9.88
C GLY A 87 -4.56 1.60 11.29
N VAL A 88 -5.54 1.67 12.20
CA VAL A 88 -5.41 1.13 13.57
C VAL A 88 -5.26 -0.38 13.56
N LEU A 89 -6.05 -1.10 12.76
CA LEU A 89 -5.93 -2.57 12.64
C LEU A 89 -4.61 -3.04 12.05
N THR A 90 -3.93 -2.17 11.28
CA THR A 90 -2.60 -2.48 10.74
C THR A 90 -1.55 -2.56 11.85
N VAL A 91 -1.68 -1.83 12.96
CA VAL A 91 -0.71 -1.85 14.07
C VAL A 91 -0.54 -3.24 14.71
N PRO A 92 -1.61 -3.92 15.20
CA PRO A 92 -1.46 -5.26 15.75
C PRO A 92 -1.07 -6.29 14.70
N LEU A 93 -1.50 -6.11 13.44
CA LEU A 93 -1.10 -6.99 12.35
C LEU A 93 0.40 -6.88 12.06
N ALA A 94 0.93 -5.65 11.96
CA ALA A 94 2.35 -5.38 11.77
C ALA A 94 3.19 -5.96 12.92
N PHE A 95 2.74 -5.77 14.18
CA PHE A 95 3.37 -6.42 15.34
C PHE A 95 3.47 -7.92 15.13
N TYR A 96 2.34 -8.55 14.82
CA TYR A 96 2.22 -9.99 14.78
C TYR A 96 3.05 -10.61 13.66
N VAL A 97 2.99 -10.04 12.45
CA VAL A 97 3.76 -10.51 11.30
C VAL A 97 5.26 -10.34 11.54
N ALA A 98 5.71 -9.15 11.94
CA ALA A 98 7.13 -8.91 12.19
C ALA A 98 7.67 -9.74 13.38
N ASN A 99 6.86 -9.94 14.43
CA ASN A 99 7.23 -10.82 15.54
C ASN A 99 7.42 -12.28 15.09
N LYS A 100 6.56 -12.79 14.21
CA LYS A 100 6.66 -14.16 13.70
C LYS A 100 7.88 -14.36 12.79
N LEU A 101 8.27 -13.34 12.03
CA LEU A 101 9.38 -13.42 11.08
C LEU A 101 10.74 -13.14 11.72
N PHE A 102 10.81 -12.13 12.59
CA PHE A 102 12.08 -11.56 13.06
C PHE A 102 12.23 -11.51 14.58
N GLY A 103 11.18 -11.90 15.32
CA GLY A 103 11.13 -11.92 16.78
C GLY A 103 10.56 -10.64 17.39
N ARG A 104 10.43 -10.66 18.72
CA ARG A 104 9.70 -9.64 19.48
C ARG A 104 10.19 -8.20 19.27
N PRO A 105 11.51 -7.90 19.26
CA PRO A 105 11.97 -6.53 19.04
C PRO A 105 11.50 -5.93 17.71
N ALA A 106 11.52 -6.73 16.64
CA ALA A 106 11.03 -6.30 15.32
C ALA A 106 9.52 -6.06 15.32
N GLY A 107 8.74 -6.95 15.96
CA GLY A 107 7.30 -6.75 16.14
C GLY A 107 6.98 -5.44 16.84
N VAL A 108 7.68 -5.17 17.95
CA VAL A 108 7.53 -3.94 18.73
C VAL A 108 7.88 -2.71 17.89
N PHE A 109 9.01 -2.75 17.20
CA PHE A 109 9.48 -1.65 16.37
C PHE A 109 8.51 -1.34 15.23
N SER A 110 8.07 -2.35 14.47
CA SER A 110 7.12 -2.17 13.37
C SER A 110 5.78 -1.61 13.86
N ALA A 111 5.27 -2.09 14.99
CA ALA A 111 4.02 -1.62 15.56
C ALA A 111 4.12 -0.18 16.07
N GLY A 112 5.21 0.16 16.76
CA GLY A 112 5.47 1.53 17.23
C GLY A 112 5.59 2.50 16.06
N LEU A 113 6.39 2.16 15.06
CA LEU A 113 6.61 2.97 13.87
C LEU A 113 5.29 3.23 13.12
N PHE A 114 4.48 2.19 12.88
CA PHE A 114 3.20 2.36 12.20
C PHE A 114 2.18 3.14 13.07
N ALA A 115 2.21 2.97 14.39
CA ALA A 115 1.27 3.63 15.29
C ALA A 115 1.47 5.16 15.32
N VAL A 116 2.72 5.63 15.38
CA VAL A 116 3.04 7.03 15.71
C VAL A 116 3.73 7.83 14.60
N SER A 117 4.20 7.20 13.51
CA SER A 117 4.84 7.93 12.41
C SER A 117 3.88 8.97 11.83
N PRO A 118 4.23 10.28 11.86
CA PRO A 118 3.33 11.35 11.42
C PRO A 118 2.80 11.16 9.99
N ILE A 119 3.66 10.73 9.06
CA ILE A 119 3.25 10.49 7.67
C ILE A 119 2.29 9.29 7.56
N VAL A 120 2.53 8.21 8.31
CA VAL A 120 1.65 7.04 8.30
C VAL A 120 0.31 7.38 8.93
N VAL A 121 0.32 8.13 10.04
CA VAL A 121 -0.90 8.65 10.66
C VAL A 121 -1.68 9.49 9.66
N GLU A 122 -1.04 10.48 9.02
CA GLU A 122 -1.70 11.38 8.09
C GLU A 122 -2.31 10.66 6.88
N LEU A 123 -1.56 9.75 6.27
CA LEU A 123 -2.04 8.97 5.13
C LEU A 123 -3.19 8.05 5.54
N THR A 124 -3.08 7.35 6.68
CA THR A 124 -4.13 6.42 7.11
C THR A 124 -5.33 7.10 7.76
N ARG A 125 -5.29 8.41 8.03
CA ARG A 125 -6.46 9.20 8.44
C ARG A 125 -7.42 9.53 7.30
N ARG A 126 -6.88 9.61 6.08
CA ARG A 126 -7.62 10.08 4.90
C ARG A 126 -8.07 8.91 4.06
N ALA A 127 -9.30 8.97 3.56
CA ALA A 127 -9.82 8.00 2.61
C ALA A 127 -9.14 8.17 1.26
N TRP A 128 -8.35 7.18 0.90
CA TRP A 128 -7.81 7.01 -0.44
C TRP A 128 -7.56 5.52 -0.65
N ASN A 129 -7.79 5.03 -1.87
CA ASN A 129 -7.72 3.62 -2.21
C ASN A 129 -6.41 2.94 -1.77
N CYS A 130 -5.27 3.60 -1.94
CA CYS A 130 -3.97 3.03 -1.56
C CYS A 130 -3.67 3.10 -0.05
N ASN A 131 -4.32 3.98 0.72
CA ASN A 131 -4.01 4.17 2.15
C ASN A 131 -4.40 2.95 3.00
N THR A 132 -5.35 2.14 2.53
CA THR A 132 -5.72 0.87 3.20
C THR A 132 -4.89 -0.33 2.73
N MET A 133 -4.15 -0.19 1.63
CA MET A 133 -3.36 -1.26 1.03
C MET A 133 -2.31 -1.89 1.98
N PRO A 134 -1.60 -1.13 2.86
CA PRO A 134 -0.64 -1.71 3.80
C PRO A 134 -1.24 -2.83 4.67
N PHE A 135 -2.50 -2.69 5.10
CA PHE A 135 -3.20 -3.73 5.86
C PHE A 135 -3.37 -5.01 5.05
N TYR A 136 -3.96 -4.88 3.86
CA TYR A 136 -4.31 -6.03 3.02
C TYR A 136 -3.08 -6.71 2.44
N ILE A 137 -2.02 -5.97 2.09
CA ILE A 137 -0.79 -6.58 1.61
C ILE A 137 -0.04 -7.32 2.72
N LEU A 138 -0.09 -6.82 3.96
CA LEU A 138 0.44 -7.55 5.13
C LEU A 138 -0.35 -8.84 5.37
N LEU A 139 -1.67 -8.84 5.20
CA LEU A 139 -2.47 -10.06 5.24
C LEU A 139 -2.05 -11.03 4.13
N ALA A 140 -1.90 -10.55 2.90
CA ALA A 140 -1.44 -11.36 1.78
C ALA A 140 -0.10 -12.05 2.11
N PHE A 141 0.90 -11.28 2.57
CA PHE A 141 2.20 -11.84 2.95
C PHE A 141 2.15 -12.75 4.17
N TYR A 142 1.30 -12.47 5.15
CA TYR A 142 1.08 -13.35 6.29
C TYR A 142 0.58 -14.73 5.85
N PHE A 143 -0.40 -14.76 4.93
CA PHE A 143 -0.93 -16.01 4.40
C PHE A 143 0.06 -16.71 3.46
N VAL A 144 0.87 -15.97 2.70
CA VAL A 144 2.02 -16.55 1.97
C VAL A 144 2.97 -17.25 2.94
N TYR A 145 3.38 -16.58 4.02
CA TYR A 145 4.25 -17.16 5.05
C TYR A 145 3.67 -18.45 5.62
N ARG A 146 2.38 -18.45 5.97
CA ARG A 146 1.70 -19.64 6.49
C ARG A 146 1.60 -20.77 5.48
N TYR A 147 1.33 -20.44 4.22
CA TYR A 147 1.35 -21.43 3.15
C TYR A 147 2.73 -22.08 3.01
N PHE A 148 3.83 -21.31 3.01
CA PHE A 148 5.16 -21.90 2.91
C PHE A 148 5.53 -22.75 4.12
N LYS A 149 5.04 -22.40 5.31
CA LYS A 149 5.29 -23.14 6.55
C LYS A 149 4.44 -24.41 6.69
N GLU A 150 3.16 -24.34 6.35
CA GLU A 150 2.16 -25.35 6.72
C GLU A 150 1.53 -26.04 5.50
N LYS A 151 1.79 -25.54 4.27
CA LYS A 151 1.29 -26.07 3.00
C LYS A 151 -0.23 -26.18 2.92
N ARG A 152 -0.95 -25.39 3.72
CA ARG A 152 -2.41 -25.40 3.77
C ARG A 152 -3.01 -24.65 2.58
N LEU A 153 -3.96 -25.29 1.90
CA LEU A 153 -4.71 -24.70 0.79
C LEU A 153 -5.42 -23.39 1.19
N LYS A 154 -6.02 -23.35 2.38
CA LYS A 154 -6.73 -22.15 2.87
C LYS A 154 -5.80 -20.93 2.92
N ASP A 155 -4.58 -21.10 3.41
CA ASP A 155 -3.61 -20.00 3.50
C ASP A 155 -3.13 -19.59 2.10
N TYR A 156 -2.91 -20.55 1.19
CA TYR A 156 -2.63 -20.26 -0.21
C TYR A 156 -3.75 -19.41 -0.85
N LEU A 157 -5.01 -19.84 -0.76
CA LEU A 157 -6.12 -19.12 -1.37
C LEU A 157 -6.34 -17.74 -0.74
N LEU A 158 -6.24 -17.62 0.59
CA LEU A 158 -6.36 -16.32 1.27
C LEU A 158 -5.26 -15.35 0.85
N ALA A 159 -4.04 -15.82 0.63
CA ALA A 159 -2.97 -14.97 0.09
C ALA A 159 -3.37 -14.33 -1.26
N PHE A 160 -3.96 -15.13 -2.16
CA PHE A 160 -4.44 -14.64 -3.46
C PHE A 160 -5.68 -13.75 -3.35
N VAL A 161 -6.58 -13.99 -2.38
CA VAL A 161 -7.72 -13.10 -2.12
C VAL A 161 -7.24 -11.71 -1.70
N PHE A 162 -6.36 -11.62 -0.70
CA PHE A 162 -5.87 -10.34 -0.21
C PHE A 162 -4.99 -9.64 -1.24
N TYR A 163 -4.18 -10.38 -1.99
CA TYR A 163 -3.39 -9.81 -3.08
C TYR A 163 -4.27 -9.32 -4.25
N GLY A 164 -5.26 -10.10 -4.66
CA GLY A 164 -6.22 -9.71 -5.67
C GLY A 164 -6.97 -8.43 -5.28
N TYR A 165 -7.37 -8.32 -4.01
CA TYR A 165 -7.93 -7.06 -3.51
C TYR A 165 -6.91 -5.92 -3.59
N CYS A 166 -5.63 -6.12 -3.28
CA CYS A 166 -4.61 -5.08 -3.45
C CYS A 166 -4.46 -4.62 -4.91
N LEU A 167 -4.59 -5.52 -5.90
CA LEU A 167 -4.60 -5.16 -7.33
C LEU A 167 -5.74 -4.19 -7.67
N SER A 168 -6.85 -4.26 -6.94
CA SER A 168 -7.97 -3.32 -7.06
C SER A 168 -7.74 -1.98 -6.38
N LEU A 169 -6.80 -1.90 -5.43
CA LEU A 169 -6.55 -0.70 -4.65
C LEU A 169 -5.54 0.24 -5.29
N HIS A 170 -4.48 -0.26 -5.93
CA HIS A 170 -3.46 0.60 -6.53
C HIS A 170 -2.59 -0.16 -7.55
N PHE A 171 -2.12 0.53 -8.59
CA PHE A 171 -1.18 -0.05 -9.58
C PHE A 171 0.15 -0.48 -8.94
N GLY A 172 0.52 0.12 -7.81
CA GLY A 172 1.67 -0.32 -7.01
C GLY A 172 1.62 -1.80 -6.62
N ALA A 173 0.44 -2.39 -6.40
CA ALA A 173 0.31 -3.81 -6.10
C ALA A 173 0.67 -4.71 -7.31
N TRP A 174 0.56 -4.21 -8.54
CA TRP A 174 0.89 -4.95 -9.76
C TRP A 174 2.39 -5.20 -9.89
N THR A 175 3.22 -4.37 -9.25
CA THR A 175 4.67 -4.61 -9.18
C THR A 175 5.03 -5.93 -8.49
N LEU A 176 4.14 -6.45 -7.62
CA LEU A 176 4.31 -7.73 -6.96
C LEU A 176 3.78 -8.92 -7.79
N MET A 177 3.26 -8.69 -8.99
CA MET A 177 2.68 -9.75 -9.82
C MET A 177 3.70 -10.85 -10.16
N PRO A 178 4.97 -10.54 -10.50
CA PRO A 178 5.98 -11.58 -10.71
C PRO A 178 6.16 -12.50 -9.49
N LEU A 179 6.12 -11.95 -8.27
CA LEU A 179 6.21 -12.73 -7.04
C LEU A 179 5.02 -13.67 -6.88
N PHE A 180 3.79 -13.20 -7.11
CA PHE A 180 2.60 -14.05 -6.99
C PHE A 180 2.50 -15.09 -8.11
N VAL A 181 2.97 -14.78 -9.31
CA VAL A 181 3.13 -15.76 -10.40
C VAL A 181 4.15 -16.84 -10.00
N PHE A 182 5.28 -16.45 -9.40
CA PHE A 182 6.25 -17.42 -8.88
C PHE A 182 5.65 -18.30 -7.80
N ILE A 183 4.90 -17.74 -6.84
CA ILE A 183 4.22 -18.51 -5.78
C ILE A 183 3.21 -19.49 -6.39
N TRP A 184 2.44 -19.04 -7.38
CA TRP A 184 1.49 -19.88 -8.11
C TRP A 184 2.20 -21.04 -8.83
N ALA A 185 3.25 -20.75 -9.59
CA ALA A 185 4.03 -21.77 -10.31
C ALA A 185 4.69 -22.76 -9.33
N TYR A 186 5.28 -22.26 -8.24
CA TYR A 186 5.84 -23.08 -7.18
C TYR A 186 4.79 -24.02 -6.56
N SER A 187 3.55 -23.56 -6.42
CA SER A 187 2.46 -24.35 -5.83
C SER A 187 2.14 -25.63 -6.61
N LEU A 188 2.36 -25.62 -7.92
CA LEU A 188 2.17 -26.76 -8.83
C LEU A 188 3.30 -27.78 -8.75
N THR A 189 4.44 -27.44 -8.14
CA THR A 189 5.55 -28.38 -7.97
C THR A 189 5.24 -29.41 -6.88
N LYS A 190 5.96 -30.54 -6.88
CA LYS A 190 5.87 -31.54 -5.80
C LYS A 190 6.12 -30.94 -4.40
N LYS A 191 6.93 -29.88 -4.31
CA LYS A 191 7.22 -29.14 -3.05
C LYS A 191 6.14 -28.13 -2.66
N GLY A 192 5.33 -27.68 -3.63
CA GLY A 192 4.21 -26.77 -3.43
C GLY A 192 2.97 -27.46 -2.86
N GLN A 193 2.74 -28.72 -3.26
CA GLN A 193 1.67 -29.59 -2.74
C GLN A 193 0.23 -29.08 -3.01
N ILE A 194 0.04 -28.16 -3.96
CA ILE A 194 -1.29 -27.69 -4.36
C ILE A 194 -1.73 -28.39 -5.64
N LYS A 195 -2.94 -28.98 -5.61
CA LYS A 195 -3.55 -29.62 -6.78
C LYS A 195 -3.85 -28.58 -7.87
N PHE A 196 -3.71 -28.96 -9.14
CA PHE A 196 -3.95 -28.06 -10.28
C PHE A 196 -5.30 -27.31 -10.21
N LYS A 197 -6.40 -28.01 -9.91
CA LYS A 197 -7.74 -27.39 -9.75
C LYS A 197 -7.76 -26.25 -8.72
N ASN A 198 -7.03 -26.42 -7.61
CA ASN A 198 -6.93 -25.41 -6.56
C ASN A 198 -6.00 -24.25 -6.95
N SER A 199 -4.96 -24.55 -7.74
CA SER A 199 -4.11 -23.50 -8.31
C SER A 199 -4.87 -22.67 -9.35
N LEU A 200 -5.77 -23.29 -10.13
CA LEU A 200 -6.66 -22.59 -11.03
C LEU A 200 -7.62 -21.67 -10.27
N LEU A 201 -8.15 -22.13 -9.13
CA LEU A 201 -8.99 -21.30 -8.26
C LEU A 201 -8.26 -20.02 -7.79
N ALA A 202 -6.97 -20.08 -7.51
CA ALA A 202 -6.17 -18.90 -7.16
C ALA A 202 -6.10 -17.87 -8.31
N ILE A 203 -6.00 -18.33 -9.57
CA ILE A 203 -6.08 -17.45 -10.75
C ILE A 203 -7.47 -16.86 -10.91
N LEU A 204 -8.52 -17.68 -10.72
CA LEU A 204 -9.91 -17.20 -10.77
C LEU A 204 -10.19 -16.14 -9.70
N ILE A 205 -9.55 -16.23 -8.52
CA ILE A 205 -9.62 -15.21 -7.48
C ILE A 205 -8.99 -13.89 -7.95
N LEU A 206 -7.78 -13.91 -8.53
CA LEU A 206 -7.17 -12.68 -9.07
C LEU A 206 -8.01 -12.11 -10.21
N PHE A 207 -8.49 -12.98 -11.09
CA PHE A 207 -9.36 -12.60 -12.19
C PHE A 207 -10.65 -11.96 -11.68
N PHE A 208 -11.27 -12.48 -10.61
CA PHE A 208 -12.46 -11.86 -10.01
C PHE A 208 -12.21 -10.39 -9.66
N PHE A 209 -11.08 -10.07 -9.02
CA PHE A 209 -10.76 -8.69 -8.65
C PHE A 209 -10.45 -7.75 -9.81
N VAL A 210 -10.10 -8.29 -10.98
CA VAL A 210 -9.84 -7.51 -12.21
C VAL A 210 -11.01 -7.56 -13.20
N SER A 211 -11.91 -8.53 -13.04
CA SER A 211 -12.99 -8.81 -14.00
C SER A 211 -13.93 -7.64 -14.30
N PRO A 212 -14.24 -6.70 -13.37
CA PRO A 212 -15.07 -5.55 -13.72
C PRO A 212 -14.44 -4.69 -14.82
N LEU A 213 -13.11 -4.52 -14.82
CA LEU A 213 -12.40 -3.81 -15.89
C LEU A 213 -12.51 -4.57 -17.22
N LEU A 214 -12.38 -5.89 -17.20
CA LEU A 214 -12.51 -6.70 -18.41
C LEU A 214 -13.93 -6.65 -18.98
N ILE A 215 -14.95 -6.69 -18.11
CA ILE A 215 -16.34 -6.52 -18.55
C ILE A 215 -16.55 -5.13 -19.15
N PHE A 216 -15.92 -4.09 -18.59
CA PHE A 216 -15.96 -2.75 -19.17
C PHE A 216 -15.31 -2.72 -20.56
N GLU A 217 -14.13 -3.31 -20.72
CA GLU A 217 -13.41 -3.36 -22.00
C GLU A 217 -14.20 -4.06 -23.10
N LEU A 218 -14.82 -5.20 -22.77
CA LEU A 218 -15.67 -5.93 -23.70
C LEU A 218 -16.89 -5.13 -24.16
N ARG A 219 -17.39 -4.21 -23.32
CA ARG A 219 -18.53 -3.32 -23.65
C ARG A 219 -18.12 -2.07 -24.43
N HIS A 220 -16.83 -1.72 -24.42
CA HIS A 220 -16.32 -0.47 -24.97
C HIS A 220 -15.18 -0.70 -25.98
N ASN A 221 -15.18 -1.85 -26.67
CA ASN A 221 -14.24 -2.19 -27.74
C ASN A 221 -12.77 -2.00 -27.35
N PHE A 222 -12.39 -2.44 -26.14
CA PHE A 222 -11.02 -2.36 -25.63
C PHE A 222 -10.44 -0.94 -25.54
N PHE A 223 -11.28 0.05 -25.19
CA PHE A 223 -10.88 1.44 -25.02
C PHE A 223 -9.78 1.67 -23.95
N LEU A 224 -9.82 1.01 -22.79
CA LEU A 224 -8.79 1.22 -21.77
C LEU A 224 -7.44 0.64 -22.24
N PHE A 225 -7.47 -0.48 -22.94
CA PHE A 225 -6.30 -1.12 -23.52
C PHE A 225 -5.66 -0.26 -24.60
N SER A 226 -6.44 0.40 -25.46
CA SER A 226 -5.90 1.33 -26.45
C SER A 226 -5.23 2.54 -25.80
N GLN A 227 -5.82 3.09 -24.73
CA GLN A 227 -5.22 4.15 -23.92
C GLN A 227 -3.92 3.69 -23.25
N ALA A 228 -3.91 2.50 -22.64
CA ALA A 228 -2.72 1.93 -22.04
C ALA A 228 -1.62 1.69 -23.09
N LYS A 229 -1.98 1.20 -24.28
CA LYS A 229 -1.04 0.99 -25.38
C LYS A 229 -0.37 2.31 -25.80
N MET A 230 -1.19 3.33 -26.05
CA MET A 230 -0.71 4.67 -26.39
C MET A 230 0.23 5.23 -25.32
N PHE A 231 -0.10 5.01 -24.05
CA PHE A 231 0.66 5.57 -22.96
C PHE A 231 2.03 4.88 -22.72
N PHE A 232 2.07 3.54 -22.78
CA PHE A 232 3.27 2.76 -22.48
C PHE A 232 4.14 2.45 -23.69
N PHE A 233 3.58 2.38 -24.89
CA PHE A 233 4.28 1.92 -26.09
C PHE A 233 4.48 3.01 -27.15
N ASP A 234 3.65 4.04 -27.20
CA ASP A 234 3.78 5.11 -28.20
C ASP A 234 4.72 6.26 -27.76
N GLY A 235 5.62 5.98 -26.80
CA GLY A 235 6.88 6.71 -26.57
C GLY A 235 6.80 8.12 -25.97
N GLY A 236 5.62 8.74 -25.89
CA GLY A 236 5.49 10.17 -25.56
C GLY A 236 5.39 10.53 -24.06
N TYR A 237 5.09 9.58 -23.17
CA TYR A 237 4.69 9.93 -21.79
C TYR A 237 5.43 9.16 -20.70
N ILE A 238 5.63 7.84 -20.83
CA ILE A 238 6.48 7.02 -19.94
C ILE A 238 7.06 5.84 -20.75
N GLY A 239 7.93 6.13 -21.72
CA GLY A 239 8.84 5.10 -22.23
C GLY A 239 9.82 4.68 -21.11
N PRO A 240 10.49 3.52 -21.19
CA PRO A 240 11.59 3.20 -20.29
C PRO A 240 12.67 4.29 -20.47
N ALA A 241 12.62 5.32 -19.63
CA ALA A 241 13.69 6.28 -19.55
C ALA A 241 14.95 5.49 -19.22
N ALA A 242 15.99 5.65 -20.03
CA ALA A 242 17.30 5.06 -19.85
C ALA A 242 18.04 5.66 -18.63
N GLY A 243 17.33 5.85 -17.52
CA GLY A 243 17.92 6.13 -16.22
C GLY A 243 18.45 4.84 -15.62
N ASN A 244 19.42 4.96 -14.72
CA ASN A 244 19.92 3.83 -13.96
C ASN A 244 18.79 3.27 -13.08
N PHE A 245 18.13 2.21 -13.53
CA PHE A 245 17.10 1.49 -12.76
C PHE A 245 17.58 1.18 -11.33
N PHE A 246 18.85 0.79 -11.21
CA PHE A 246 19.49 0.51 -9.93
C PHE A 246 19.52 1.73 -9.01
N GLU A 247 19.88 2.90 -9.54
CA GLU A 247 19.90 4.15 -8.78
C GLU A 247 18.50 4.56 -8.34
N SER A 248 17.51 4.46 -9.25
CA SER A 248 16.11 4.75 -8.93
C SER A 248 15.55 3.79 -7.87
N PHE A 249 15.89 2.51 -7.95
CA PHE A 249 15.51 1.50 -6.99
C PHE A 249 16.13 1.75 -5.61
N VAL A 250 17.44 1.99 -5.54
CA VAL A 250 18.16 2.27 -4.30
C VAL A 250 17.66 3.57 -3.66
N SER A 251 17.49 4.63 -4.45
CA SER A 251 16.92 5.90 -4.01
C SER A 251 15.51 5.71 -3.44
N SER A 252 14.64 4.96 -4.11
CA SER A 252 13.29 4.65 -3.63
C SER A 252 13.30 3.86 -2.32
N LEU A 253 14.19 2.87 -2.20
CA LEU A 253 14.33 2.05 -0.99
C LEU A 253 14.77 2.89 0.21
N LEU A 254 15.81 3.71 0.02
CA LEU A 254 16.32 4.63 1.05
C LEU A 254 15.26 5.65 1.42
N SER A 255 14.57 6.22 0.44
CA SER A 255 13.53 7.22 0.61
C SER A 255 12.37 6.72 1.47
N ILE A 256 11.86 5.52 1.18
CA ILE A 256 10.76 4.94 1.96
C ILE A 256 11.17 4.83 3.42
N PHE A 257 12.38 4.35 3.68
CA PHE A 257 12.85 4.19 5.04
C PHE A 257 13.05 5.53 5.75
N THR A 258 13.71 6.49 5.09
CA THR A 258 13.96 7.80 5.67
C THR A 258 12.66 8.54 5.92
N ILE A 259 11.68 8.52 5.02
CA ILE A 259 10.37 9.17 5.17
C ILE A 259 9.57 8.56 6.33
N ILE A 260 9.52 7.23 6.43
CA ILE A 260 8.73 6.56 7.48
C ILE A 260 9.31 6.84 8.86
N VAL A 261 10.64 6.80 8.98
CA VAL A 261 11.35 7.08 10.23
C VAL A 261 11.35 8.57 10.54
N SER A 262 11.49 9.42 9.51
CA SER A 262 11.49 10.87 9.65
C SER A 262 10.13 11.46 9.98
N GLY A 263 9.07 10.83 9.49
CA GLY A 263 7.72 11.36 9.51
C GLY A 263 7.53 12.56 8.58
N LYS A 264 8.51 12.93 7.75
CA LYS A 264 8.50 14.13 6.90
C LYS A 264 8.76 13.78 5.44
N ILE A 265 8.08 14.50 4.57
CA ILE A 265 8.34 14.54 3.13
C ILE A 265 8.67 16.01 2.83
N ASP A 266 9.94 16.38 2.62
CA ASP A 266 10.19 17.69 1.99
C ASP A 266 10.36 17.51 0.48
N VAL A 267 9.75 18.43 -0.25
CA VAL A 267 9.89 18.56 -1.69
C VAL A 267 11.06 19.50 -1.91
N GLY A 268 12.23 18.97 -2.24
CA GLY A 268 13.37 19.81 -2.59
C GLY A 268 13.40 20.17 -4.07
N TYR A 269 14.33 21.04 -4.43
CA TYR A 269 14.36 21.75 -5.72
C TYR A 269 15.48 21.25 -6.68
N GLY A 270 16.35 20.32 -6.24
CA GLY A 270 17.45 19.76 -7.04
C GLY A 270 17.42 18.23 -7.15
N ALA A 271 18.38 17.67 -7.90
CA ALA A 271 18.63 16.25 -8.19
C ALA A 271 18.40 15.24 -7.01
N PRO A 272 18.22 13.91 -7.28
CA PRO A 272 17.48 12.95 -6.42
C PRO A 272 18.06 12.60 -5.03
N LEU A 273 19.11 13.28 -4.56
CA LEU A 273 19.81 13.04 -3.29
C LEU A 273 20.12 14.37 -2.57
N GLU A 274 19.10 15.14 -2.20
CA GLU A 274 19.28 16.28 -1.31
C GLU A 274 19.19 15.82 0.16
N PHE A 275 20.28 15.96 0.92
CA PHE A 275 20.28 15.68 2.36
C PHE A 275 19.94 16.96 3.10
N SER A 276 18.83 16.99 3.84
CA SER A 276 18.46 18.12 4.68
C SER A 276 18.04 17.64 6.07
N GLY A 277 18.38 18.42 7.09
CA GLY A 277 17.96 18.17 8.47
C GLY A 277 18.86 18.88 9.46
N LYS A 278 18.33 19.88 10.17
CA LYS A 278 18.98 20.54 11.31
C LYS A 278 18.49 19.86 12.59
N LEU A 279 19.33 19.82 13.63
CA LEU A 279 18.96 19.21 14.93
C LEU A 279 17.65 19.80 15.51
N LYS A 280 17.36 21.07 15.21
CA LYS A 280 16.14 21.76 15.60
C LYS A 280 14.86 21.22 14.95
N ASP A 281 14.95 20.58 13.77
CA ASP A 281 13.80 20.07 13.03
C ASP A 281 13.14 18.87 13.74
N PHE A 282 13.85 18.29 14.72
CA PHE A 282 13.35 17.29 15.68
C PHE A 282 12.26 17.85 16.60
N PHE A 283 12.31 19.16 16.88
CA PHE A 283 11.40 19.85 17.82
C PHE A 283 10.29 20.64 17.12
N VAL A 284 10.24 20.59 15.78
CA VAL A 284 9.19 21.26 15.00
C VAL A 284 8.25 20.19 14.41
N PRO A 285 7.09 19.94 15.05
CA PRO A 285 6.21 18.82 14.73
C PRO A 285 5.36 19.02 13.47
N TYR A 286 5.35 20.23 12.88
CA TYR A 286 4.45 20.52 11.76
C TYR A 286 5.00 21.62 10.84
N GLN A 287 5.17 21.29 9.56
CA GLN A 287 5.17 22.26 8.48
C GLN A 287 4.16 21.77 7.44
N GLN A 288 3.22 22.63 7.05
CA GLN A 288 2.30 22.31 5.96
C GLN A 288 3.08 22.17 4.66
N ILE A 289 3.03 20.99 4.06
CA ILE A 289 3.52 20.78 2.72
C ILE A 289 2.38 21.19 1.78
N SER A 290 2.55 22.34 1.13
CA SER A 290 1.70 22.74 0.01
C SER A 290 2.05 21.85 -1.19
N VAL A 291 1.22 20.84 -1.47
CA VAL A 291 1.36 20.00 -2.66
C VAL A 291 0.73 20.75 -3.84
N VAL A 292 1.34 21.86 -4.27
CA VAL A 292 1.04 22.42 -5.59
C VAL A 292 1.86 21.61 -6.60
N ALA A 293 1.15 20.74 -7.31
CA ALA A 293 1.65 19.97 -8.44
C ALA A 293 2.32 20.89 -9.48
N GLN A 294 3.54 20.54 -9.93
CA GLN A 294 4.10 20.74 -11.29
C GLN A 294 5.65 20.72 -11.39
N LYS A 295 6.41 20.45 -10.32
CA LYS A 295 7.89 20.42 -10.39
C LYS A 295 8.50 19.08 -9.94
N PRO A 296 9.68 18.70 -10.45
CA PRO A 296 10.28 17.38 -10.17
C PRO A 296 10.45 17.20 -8.66
N PHE A 297 9.99 16.05 -8.16
CA PHE A 297 10.16 15.67 -6.77
C PHE A 297 11.65 15.45 -6.49
N SER A 298 12.25 16.27 -5.62
CA SER A 298 13.39 15.82 -4.84
C SER A 298 12.91 15.41 -3.45
N LEU A 299 13.38 14.26 -2.98
CA LEU A 299 13.11 13.76 -1.65
C LEU A 299 14.27 14.22 -0.76
N THR A 300 13.97 15.06 0.21
CA THR A 300 14.98 15.43 1.20
C THR A 300 15.17 14.30 2.21
N TYR A 301 16.41 13.83 2.32
CA TYR A 301 16.76 12.78 3.25
C TYR A 301 17.12 13.38 4.60
N GLN A 302 16.36 13.03 5.63
CA GLN A 302 16.71 13.29 7.00
C GLN A 302 17.85 12.33 7.41
N TRP A 303 19.05 12.87 7.62
CA TRP A 303 20.30 12.10 7.84
C TRP A 303 20.20 11.05 8.94
N TRP A 304 19.39 11.29 9.96
CA TRP A 304 19.17 10.37 11.07
C TRP A 304 18.29 9.17 10.69
N GLY A 305 17.31 9.34 9.79
CA GLY A 305 16.55 8.23 9.23
C GLY A 305 17.46 7.30 8.41
N LEU A 306 18.41 7.87 7.68
CA LEU A 306 19.45 7.12 6.98
C LEU A 306 20.37 6.39 7.96
N GLY A 307 20.76 7.04 9.07
CA GLY A 307 21.55 6.42 10.13
C GLY A 307 20.87 5.17 10.73
N ILE A 308 19.57 5.26 11.02
CA ILE A 308 18.78 4.12 11.52
C ILE A 308 18.69 3.01 10.45
N PHE A 309 18.53 3.37 9.17
CA PHE A 309 18.51 2.39 8.07
C PHE A 309 19.81 1.59 8.03
N ILE A 310 20.93 2.31 8.03
CA ILE A 310 22.27 1.74 7.96
C ILE A 310 22.50 0.78 9.13
N LEU A 311 22.12 1.19 10.34
CA LEU A 311 22.20 0.33 11.54
C LEU A 311 21.37 -0.95 11.40
N ILE A 312 20.12 -0.85 10.92
CA ILE A 312 19.27 -2.02 10.71
C ILE A 312 19.83 -2.94 9.62
N PHE A 313 20.34 -2.37 8.52
CA PHE A 313 20.92 -3.12 7.42
C PHE A 313 22.14 -3.93 7.87
N PHE A 314 23.11 -3.28 8.54
CA PHE A 314 24.29 -3.96 9.06
C PHE A 314 23.95 -5.00 10.13
N TYR A 315 23.01 -4.70 11.04
CA TYR A 315 22.54 -5.67 12.03
C TYR A 315 21.88 -6.90 11.37
N SER A 316 21.11 -6.69 10.31
CA SER A 316 20.44 -7.78 9.57
C SER A 316 21.45 -8.69 8.86
N ILE A 317 22.49 -8.11 8.25
CA ILE A 317 23.59 -8.86 7.64
C ILE A 317 24.36 -9.65 8.71
N TYR A 318 24.72 -9.00 9.81
CA TYR A 318 25.43 -9.64 10.92
C TYR A 318 24.66 -10.86 11.46
N LYS A 319 23.35 -10.70 11.67
CA LYS A 319 22.49 -11.79 12.14
C LYS A 319 22.39 -12.94 11.12
N PHE A 320 22.27 -12.62 9.83
CA PHE A 320 22.22 -13.63 8.76
C PHE A 320 23.54 -14.40 8.67
N TYR A 321 24.68 -13.71 8.72
CA TYR A 321 26.00 -14.32 8.71
C TYR A 321 26.21 -15.26 9.90
N ASN A 322 25.85 -14.83 11.12
CA ASN A 322 25.96 -15.65 12.31
C ASN A 322 24.99 -16.84 12.31
N PHE A 323 23.79 -16.67 11.77
CA PHE A 323 22.88 -17.80 11.55
C PHE A 323 23.54 -18.84 10.66
N TYR A 324 24.10 -18.46 9.51
CA TYR A 324 24.75 -19.40 8.60
C TYR A 324 25.98 -20.08 9.20
N LYS A 325 26.77 -19.34 10.00
CA LYS A 325 27.96 -19.87 10.68
C LYS A 325 27.63 -20.95 11.72
N ASN A 326 26.46 -20.87 12.37
CA ASN A 326 26.03 -21.85 13.39
C ASN A 326 25.39 -23.12 12.80
N TYR A 327 25.19 -23.20 11.48
CA TYR A 327 24.65 -24.38 10.78
C TYR A 327 25.70 -25.13 9.93
N LYS A 328 26.97 -24.69 10.00
CA LYS A 328 28.15 -25.49 9.64
C LYS A 328 28.74 -26.04 10.92
#